data_AF-A0A352WTJ6-F1
#
_entry.id   AF-A0A352WTJ6-F1
#
_cell.length_a   1.000
_cell.length_b   1.000
_cell.length_c   1.000
_cell.angle_alpha   90.00
_cell.angle_beta   90.00
_cell.angle_gamma   90.00
#
_symmetry.space_group_name_H-M   'P 1'
#
loop_
_entity.id
_entity.type
_entity.pdbx_description
1 polymer ?
#
loop_
_entity_poly.entity_id
_entity_poly.type
_entity_poly.pdbx_seq_one_letter_code
_entity_poly.pdbx_strand_id
1 'polypeptide(L)'
;TGHKIHHNYIHHNQIKALGYGIVHTYAYTTIAYNLFNYNRHSIAGSGVPNSGYVAHNNVEFGESLSTYFDMHGGYDRNKNYDEEIAGEYVEIYNNTFLGTNHPYNLRGFPTSHRTFEYNICYLSFEDYGNVFPEHSRLEYYWYRDVFVTNNFIGMNIWNLSTEPEWMDHGYGDNFGAIIPEWYQLLGL
;
A
#
# COMPACT_ATOMS: atom_id res chain seq x y z
N THR A 1 -9.63 23.33 -1.93
CA THR A 1 -10.45 22.20 -2.43
C THR A 1 -9.66 20.93 -2.22
N GLY A 2 -10.31 19.82 -1.89
CA GLY A 2 -9.66 18.52 -1.73
C GLY A 2 -10.68 17.43 -2.02
N HIS A 3 -10.33 16.47 -2.87
CA HIS A 3 -11.21 15.36 -3.19
C HIS A 3 -11.27 14.43 -1.98
N LYS A 4 -12.48 14.11 -1.53
CA LYS A 4 -12.70 13.21 -0.39
C LYS A 4 -13.59 12.07 -0.81
N ILE A 5 -13.13 10.84 -0.62
CA ILE A 5 -13.90 9.63 -0.86
C ILE A 5 -13.93 8.87 0.45
N HIS A 6 -15.10 8.83 1.09
CA HIS A 6 -15.21 8.20 2.40
C HIS A 6 -16.53 7.46 2.63
N HIS A 7 -16.49 6.45 3.50
CA HIS A 7 -17.66 5.66 3.92
C HIS A 7 -18.37 4.94 2.75
N ASN A 8 -17.60 4.41 1.81
CA ASN A 8 -18.12 3.63 0.68
C ASN A 8 -17.79 2.14 0.84
N TYR A 9 -18.57 1.28 0.17
CA TYR A 9 -18.18 -0.08 -0.12
C TYR A 9 -17.93 -0.21 -1.62
N ILE A 10 -16.67 -0.39 -2.02
CA ILE A 10 -16.23 -0.38 -3.41
C ILE A 10 -15.75 -1.79 -3.75
N HIS A 11 -16.48 -2.47 -4.63
CA HIS A 11 -16.23 -3.89 -4.84
C HIS A 11 -16.61 -4.41 -6.23
N HIS A 12 -16.13 -5.63 -6.53
CA HIS A 12 -16.51 -6.44 -7.68
C HIS A 12 -16.36 -5.73 -9.03
N ASN A 13 -15.17 -5.17 -9.26
CA ASN A 13 -14.80 -4.59 -10.55
C ASN A 13 -13.49 -5.17 -11.13
N GLN A 14 -13.08 -6.34 -10.63
CA GLN A 14 -11.89 -7.07 -11.09
C GLN A 14 -11.91 -7.26 -12.60
N ILE A 15 -10.89 -6.76 -13.28
CA ILE A 15 -10.58 -7.11 -14.67
C ILE A 15 -9.07 -7.09 -14.87
N LYS A 16 -8.59 -7.86 -15.86
CA LYS A 16 -7.16 -7.85 -16.20
C LYS A 16 -6.73 -6.43 -16.62
N ALA A 17 -5.57 -6.00 -16.13
CA ALA A 17 -4.94 -4.68 -16.38
C ALA A 17 -5.70 -3.43 -15.89
N LEU A 18 -7.01 -3.49 -15.63
CA LEU A 18 -7.86 -2.39 -15.18
C LEU A 18 -8.60 -2.79 -13.89
N GLY A 19 -9.75 -2.19 -13.58
CA GLY A 19 -10.58 -2.59 -12.43
C GLY A 19 -10.15 -1.93 -11.13
N TYR A 20 -9.91 -0.63 -11.16
CA TYR A 20 -9.46 0.12 -9.99
C TYR A 20 -10.66 0.60 -9.18
N GLY A 21 -10.63 0.42 -7.86
CA GLY A 21 -11.68 0.93 -6.97
C GLY A 21 -11.73 2.46 -7.04
N ILE A 22 -10.62 3.09 -6.66
CA ILE A 22 -10.40 4.54 -6.82
C ILE A 22 -9.13 4.73 -7.64
N VAL A 23 -9.20 5.59 -8.65
CA VAL A 23 -8.02 6.03 -9.41
C VAL A 23 -8.03 7.53 -9.58
N HIS A 24 -6.85 8.15 -9.43
CA HIS A 24 -6.67 9.58 -9.70
C HIS A 24 -5.38 9.85 -10.49
N THR A 25 -5.38 10.99 -11.18
CA THR A 25 -4.24 11.46 -11.98
C THR A 25 -3.71 12.78 -11.41
N TYR A 26 -4.13 13.92 -11.93
CA TYR A 26 -3.71 15.24 -11.44
C TYR A 26 -4.57 15.71 -10.25
N ALA A 27 -4.47 15.03 -9.11
CA ALA A 27 -5.27 15.36 -7.94
C ALA A 27 -4.58 15.01 -6.61
N TYR A 28 -5.02 15.71 -5.56
CA TYR A 28 -4.78 15.36 -4.17
C TYR A 28 -6.08 14.85 -3.54
N THR A 29 -6.01 13.65 -2.97
CA THR A 29 -7.21 12.93 -2.52
C THR A 29 -7.06 12.42 -1.09
N THR A 30 -8.09 12.61 -0.27
CA THR A 30 -8.25 11.90 1.01
C THR A 30 -9.22 10.74 0.80
N ILE A 31 -8.77 9.52 1.06
CA ILE A 31 -9.52 8.28 0.89
C ILE A 31 -9.63 7.61 2.25
N ALA A 32 -10.79 7.69 2.88
CA ALA A 32 -10.91 7.32 4.29
C ALA A 32 -12.16 6.53 4.65
N TYR A 33 -12.05 5.61 5.61
CA TYR A 33 -13.22 4.85 6.12
C TYR A 33 -13.98 4.08 5.04
N ASN A 34 -13.31 3.67 3.97
CA ASN A 34 -13.92 2.85 2.92
C ASN A 34 -13.65 1.37 3.15
N LEU A 35 -14.54 0.56 2.59
CA LEU A 35 -14.44 -0.88 2.51
C LEU A 35 -14.15 -1.26 1.06
N PHE A 36 -13.12 -2.06 0.85
CA PHE A 36 -12.68 -2.51 -0.47
C PHE A 36 -12.63 -4.03 -0.52
N ASN A 37 -13.06 -4.59 -1.66
CA ASN A 37 -12.95 -6.03 -1.92
C ASN A 37 -13.14 -6.34 -3.41
N TYR A 38 -12.53 -7.39 -3.96
CA TYR A 38 -12.69 -7.75 -5.37
C TYR A 38 -12.44 -6.54 -6.31
N ASN A 39 -11.34 -5.83 -6.12
CA ASN A 39 -10.80 -4.88 -7.10
C ASN A 39 -9.57 -5.49 -7.80
N ARG A 40 -8.94 -4.79 -8.75
CA ARG A 40 -7.55 -5.09 -9.13
C ARG A 40 -6.59 -4.37 -8.20
N HIS A 41 -6.69 -3.04 -8.20
CA HIS A 41 -6.12 -2.14 -7.20
C HIS A 41 -7.31 -1.46 -6.50
N SER A 42 -7.34 -1.45 -5.19
CA SER A 42 -8.38 -0.77 -4.41
C SER A 42 -8.19 0.74 -4.50
N ILE A 43 -6.95 1.20 -4.44
CA ILE A 43 -6.53 2.59 -4.65
C ILE A 43 -5.36 2.62 -5.65
N ALA A 44 -5.42 3.49 -6.64
CA ALA A 44 -4.32 3.71 -7.58
C ALA A 44 -4.09 5.21 -7.86
N GLY A 45 -2.83 5.65 -7.81
CA GLY A 45 -2.40 6.95 -8.34
C GLY A 45 -1.59 6.79 -9.62
N SER A 46 -1.71 7.72 -10.58
CA SER A 46 -0.92 7.67 -11.82
C SER A 46 0.55 8.07 -11.65
N GLY A 47 0.92 8.64 -10.52
CA GLY A 47 2.28 9.10 -10.23
C GLY A 47 2.70 10.40 -10.89
N VAL A 48 1.80 11.10 -11.59
CA VAL A 48 2.15 12.38 -12.22
C VAL A 48 2.62 13.39 -11.16
N PRO A 49 3.55 14.31 -11.48
CA PRO A 49 3.93 15.39 -10.56
C PRO A 49 2.71 16.20 -10.11
N ASN A 50 2.80 16.81 -8.91
CA ASN A 50 1.73 17.58 -8.29
C ASN A 50 0.43 16.76 -8.09
N SER A 51 0.59 15.53 -7.59
CA SER A 51 -0.50 14.64 -7.22
C SER A 51 -0.14 13.87 -5.95
N GLY A 52 -1.14 13.33 -5.24
CA GLY A 52 -0.86 12.54 -4.05
C GLY A 52 -2.13 12.04 -3.40
N TYR A 53 -1.98 11.14 -2.44
CA TYR A 53 -3.12 10.71 -1.64
C TYR A 53 -2.77 10.44 -0.19
N VAL A 54 -3.78 10.63 0.65
CA VAL A 54 -3.83 10.17 2.03
C VAL A 54 -4.89 9.08 2.10
N ALA A 55 -4.48 7.85 2.44
CA ALA A 55 -5.37 6.72 2.65
C ALA A 55 -5.37 6.32 4.12
N HIS A 56 -6.50 6.45 4.81
CA HIS A 56 -6.56 6.10 6.22
C HIS A 56 -7.86 5.47 6.70
N ASN A 57 -7.78 4.62 7.73
CA ASN A 57 -8.94 3.95 8.32
C ASN A 57 -9.78 3.16 7.30
N ASN A 58 -9.22 2.73 6.17
CA ASN A 58 -9.89 1.86 5.22
C ASN A 58 -9.67 0.39 5.61
N VAL A 59 -10.54 -0.49 5.11
CA VAL A 59 -10.40 -1.94 5.23
C VAL A 59 -10.39 -2.55 3.84
N GLU A 60 -9.34 -3.32 3.52
CA GLU A 60 -9.22 -4.15 2.33
C GLU A 60 -9.38 -5.62 2.71
N PHE A 61 -10.39 -6.28 2.16
CA PHE A 61 -10.74 -7.66 2.53
C PHE A 61 -9.86 -8.74 1.92
N GLY A 62 -9.12 -8.43 0.85
CA GLY A 62 -8.04 -9.29 0.40
C GLY A 62 -8.27 -10.03 -0.91
N GLU A 63 -9.50 -10.07 -1.43
CA GLU A 63 -9.82 -10.75 -2.70
C GLU A 63 -9.45 -9.91 -3.93
N SER A 64 -8.84 -8.75 -3.76
CA SER A 64 -8.39 -7.92 -4.88
C SER A 64 -7.19 -8.54 -5.61
N LEU A 65 -7.14 -8.48 -6.94
CA LEU A 65 -6.26 -9.32 -7.79
C LEU A 65 -4.77 -8.96 -7.77
N SER A 66 -4.38 -7.78 -7.30
CA SER A 66 -3.00 -7.29 -7.33
C SER A 66 -2.68 -6.57 -6.02
N THR A 67 -1.62 -5.77 -5.99
CA THR A 67 -1.32 -4.87 -4.88
C THR A 67 -2.57 -4.05 -4.53
N TYR A 68 -2.90 -3.93 -3.25
CA TYR A 68 -4.13 -3.28 -2.83
C TYR A 68 -4.09 -1.77 -3.08
N PHE A 69 -3.12 -1.07 -2.52
CA PHE A 69 -2.88 0.34 -2.80
C PHE A 69 -1.66 0.48 -3.70
N ASP A 70 -1.76 1.31 -4.73
CA ASP A 70 -0.70 1.47 -5.71
C ASP A 70 -0.48 2.94 -6.01
N MET A 71 0.77 3.33 -6.21
CA MET A 71 1.13 4.59 -6.81
C MET A 71 2.10 4.28 -7.95
N HIS A 72 1.63 4.45 -9.18
CA HIS A 72 2.44 4.32 -10.37
C HIS A 72 3.61 5.31 -10.34
N GLY A 73 4.67 5.05 -11.09
CA GLY A 73 5.75 6.01 -11.35
C GLY A 73 5.90 6.26 -12.84
N GLY A 74 6.91 7.03 -13.25
CA GLY A 74 6.94 7.43 -14.65
C GLY A 74 7.35 6.35 -15.62
N TYR A 75 7.99 5.26 -15.18
CA TYR A 75 8.14 4.07 -16.04
C TYR A 75 6.76 3.52 -16.49
N ASP A 76 5.74 3.58 -15.63
CA ASP A 76 4.37 3.17 -15.99
C ASP A 76 3.68 4.16 -16.96
N ARG A 77 4.11 5.43 -16.99
CA ARG A 77 3.51 6.49 -17.83
C ARG A 77 4.17 6.62 -19.18
N ASN A 78 5.48 6.67 -19.18
CA ASN A 78 6.33 6.88 -20.34
C ASN A 78 7.59 6.06 -20.07
N LYS A 79 7.82 4.99 -20.83
CA LYS A 79 8.90 4.00 -20.60
C LYS A 79 10.34 4.58 -20.61
N ASN A 80 10.47 5.90 -20.64
CA ASN A 80 11.69 6.65 -20.46
C ASN A 80 12.04 6.70 -18.97
N TYR A 81 13.23 6.19 -18.66
CA TYR A 81 13.77 6.06 -17.31
C TYR A 81 13.85 7.40 -16.55
N ASP A 82 13.92 8.53 -17.27
CA ASP A 82 14.22 9.85 -16.71
C ASP A 82 13.05 10.50 -15.94
N GLU A 83 11.83 9.98 -16.05
CA GLU A 83 10.69 10.42 -15.24
C GLU A 83 10.45 9.44 -14.09
N GLU A 84 11.32 9.36 -13.10
CA GLU A 84 11.11 8.43 -11.97
C GLU A 84 10.02 8.91 -10.98
N ILE A 85 9.30 10.00 -11.26
CA ILE A 85 8.36 10.62 -10.30
C ILE A 85 7.13 9.73 -10.06
N ALA A 86 6.77 9.55 -8.79
CA ALA A 86 5.60 8.81 -8.31
C ALA A 86 4.72 9.69 -7.40
N GLY A 87 4.27 10.81 -7.98
CA GLY A 87 3.52 11.83 -7.25
C GLY A 87 4.39 12.69 -6.35
N GLU A 88 3.73 13.52 -5.55
CA GLU A 88 4.34 14.33 -4.50
C GLU A 88 4.40 13.56 -3.19
N TYR A 89 3.27 13.00 -2.75
CA TYR A 89 3.21 12.22 -1.52
C TYR A 89 2.21 11.06 -1.59
N VAL A 90 2.50 10.04 -0.77
CA VAL A 90 1.58 8.97 -0.43
C VAL A 90 1.64 8.76 1.08
N GLU A 91 0.54 9.00 1.77
CA GLU A 91 0.41 8.75 3.21
C GLU A 91 -0.60 7.64 3.44
N ILE A 92 -0.17 6.52 4.03
CA ILE A 92 -1.03 5.36 4.28
C ILE A 92 -0.99 5.05 5.76
N TYR A 93 -2.08 5.28 6.49
CA TYR A 93 -2.07 4.98 7.92
C TYR A 93 -3.39 4.46 8.50
N ASN A 94 -3.32 3.71 9.60
CA ASN A 94 -4.50 3.16 10.27
C ASN A 94 -5.43 2.33 9.37
N ASN A 95 -4.96 1.77 8.26
CA ASN A 95 -5.74 0.87 7.41
C ASN A 95 -5.60 -0.57 7.89
N THR A 96 -6.56 -1.42 7.52
CA THR A 96 -6.52 -2.87 7.78
C THR A 96 -6.50 -3.62 6.45
N PHE A 97 -5.48 -4.44 6.23
CA PHE A 97 -5.31 -5.29 5.05
C PHE A 97 -5.43 -6.75 5.47
N LEU A 98 -6.49 -7.41 5.03
CA LEU A 98 -6.86 -8.76 5.48
C LEU A 98 -6.43 -9.88 4.52
N GLY A 99 -5.77 -9.55 3.41
CA GLY A 99 -5.36 -10.53 2.41
C GLY A 99 -3.85 -10.67 2.21
N THR A 100 -3.50 -11.57 1.31
CA THR A 100 -2.12 -12.03 1.07
C THR A 100 -1.39 -11.26 -0.02
N ASN A 101 -2.06 -10.39 -0.78
CA ASN A 101 -1.37 -9.51 -1.73
C ASN A 101 -0.73 -8.33 -1.01
N HIS A 102 0.23 -7.69 -1.67
CA HIS A 102 0.93 -6.53 -1.12
C HIS A 102 -0.03 -5.42 -0.70
N PRO A 103 0.04 -4.94 0.57
CA PRO A 103 -0.74 -3.80 1.03
C PRO A 103 -0.55 -2.56 0.16
N TYR A 104 0.69 -2.32 -0.23
CA TYR A 104 1.06 -1.12 -0.94
C TYR A 104 2.27 -1.33 -1.84
N ASN A 105 2.26 -0.67 -3.00
CA ASN A 105 3.41 -0.54 -3.88
C ASN A 105 3.52 0.91 -4.38
N LEU A 106 4.72 1.46 -4.30
CA LEU A 106 5.08 2.70 -4.98
C LEU A 106 5.87 2.26 -6.22
N ARG A 107 5.78 2.96 -7.35
CA ARG A 107 6.54 2.62 -8.58
C ARG A 107 7.46 3.73 -9.14
N GLY A 108 7.92 4.63 -8.28
CA GLY A 108 9.00 5.60 -8.49
C GLY A 108 9.36 6.35 -7.19
N PHE A 109 9.89 7.56 -7.31
CA PHE A 109 10.23 8.43 -6.18
C PHE A 109 9.18 9.54 -6.01
N PRO A 110 8.55 9.65 -4.83
CA PRO A 110 7.69 10.79 -4.54
C PRO A 110 8.57 12.04 -4.37
N THR A 111 8.10 13.20 -4.83
CA THR A 111 8.92 14.43 -4.74
C THR A 111 8.97 15.02 -3.33
N SER A 112 8.11 14.57 -2.42
CA SER A 112 8.08 15.00 -1.02
C SER A 112 8.37 13.84 -0.09
N HIS A 113 7.42 12.93 0.12
CA HIS A 113 7.58 11.84 1.08
C HIS A 113 6.63 10.68 0.81
N ARG A 114 6.83 9.59 1.54
CA ARG A 114 5.88 8.49 1.67
C ARG A 114 5.83 8.04 3.13
N THR A 115 4.68 7.61 3.61
CA THR A 115 4.52 6.99 4.93
C THR A 115 3.60 5.77 4.85
N PHE A 116 3.86 4.78 5.70
CA PHE A 116 3.04 3.57 5.85
C PHE A 116 2.89 3.22 7.34
N GLU A 117 2.10 3.99 8.07
CA GLU A 117 2.13 4.02 9.54
C GLU A 117 0.89 3.38 10.19
N TYR A 118 1.05 2.57 11.25
CA TYR A 118 -0.06 2.05 12.06
C TYR A 118 -1.10 1.25 11.26
N ASN A 119 -0.68 0.63 10.15
CA ASN A 119 -1.54 -0.27 9.39
C ASN A 119 -1.50 -1.67 10.00
N ILE A 120 -2.63 -2.36 9.95
CA ILE A 120 -2.76 -3.76 10.32
C ILE A 120 -2.65 -4.56 9.04
N CYS A 121 -1.69 -5.48 8.96
CA CYS A 121 -1.54 -6.39 7.85
C CYS A 121 -1.72 -7.84 8.30
N TYR A 122 -2.36 -8.66 7.45
CA TYR A 122 -2.62 -10.07 7.71
C TYR A 122 -1.33 -10.90 7.77
N LEU A 123 -0.40 -10.67 6.86
CA LEU A 123 0.90 -11.35 6.85
C LEU A 123 1.99 -10.51 7.50
N SER A 124 3.09 -11.17 7.89
CA SER A 124 4.31 -10.48 8.30
C SER A 124 4.98 -9.80 7.11
N PHE A 125 5.86 -8.86 7.40
CA PHE A 125 6.61 -8.17 6.34
C PHE A 125 7.46 -9.14 5.52
N GLU A 126 8.19 -10.06 6.15
CA GLU A 126 8.93 -11.15 5.49
C GLU A 126 8.03 -12.12 4.74
N ASP A 127 6.82 -12.39 5.22
CA ASP A 127 5.89 -13.25 4.48
C ASP A 127 5.43 -12.58 3.18
N TYR A 128 5.14 -11.27 3.18
CA TYR A 128 4.93 -10.52 1.93
C TYR A 128 6.20 -10.49 1.06
N GLY A 129 7.37 -10.49 1.71
CA GLY A 129 8.72 -10.79 1.20
C GLY A 129 8.79 -12.03 0.31
N ASN A 130 8.36 -13.14 0.88
CA ASN A 130 8.50 -14.49 0.34
C ASN A 130 7.42 -14.86 -0.68
N VAL A 131 6.21 -14.31 -0.55
CA VAL A 131 5.12 -14.56 -1.52
C VAL A 131 5.42 -13.89 -2.88
N PHE A 132 6.19 -12.81 -2.89
CA PHE A 132 6.52 -12.08 -4.12
C PHE A 132 8.00 -11.65 -4.17
N PRO A 133 8.95 -12.57 -4.29
CA PRO A 133 10.39 -12.30 -4.10
C PRO A 133 10.97 -11.23 -5.05
N GLU A 134 10.32 -11.01 -6.19
CA GLU A 134 10.68 -10.00 -7.17
C GLU A 134 9.95 -8.66 -7.00
N HIS A 135 9.02 -8.54 -6.04
CA HIS A 135 8.18 -7.36 -5.79
C HIS A 135 8.16 -6.84 -4.34
N SER A 136 8.80 -7.57 -3.44
CA SER A 136 8.44 -7.58 -2.03
C SER A 136 9.27 -6.71 -1.12
N ARG A 137 9.37 -5.40 -1.40
CA ARG A 137 10.04 -4.55 -0.44
C ARG A 137 9.29 -3.23 -0.32
N LEU A 138 8.45 -3.12 0.73
CA LEU A 138 8.13 -1.81 1.32
C LEU A 138 9.43 -1.04 1.64
N GLU A 139 10.58 -1.71 1.66
CA GLU A 139 11.91 -1.17 1.93
C GLU A 139 12.79 -0.91 0.68
N TYR A 140 12.49 -1.40 -0.52
CA TYR A 140 13.49 -1.41 -1.62
C TYR A 140 12.85 -1.36 -2.99
N TYR A 141 13.47 -0.58 -3.86
CA TYR A 141 13.15 -0.56 -5.28
C TYR A 141 14.20 -1.28 -6.10
N TRP A 142 13.78 -1.88 -7.21
CA TRP A 142 14.68 -2.28 -8.31
C TRP A 142 15.38 -1.10 -9.01
N TYR A 143 15.10 0.13 -8.58
CA TYR A 143 15.68 1.34 -9.15
C TYR A 143 16.73 1.91 -8.19
N ARG A 144 18.00 1.70 -8.58
CA ARG A 144 19.19 2.46 -8.18
C ARG A 144 19.66 2.34 -6.72
N ASP A 145 19.23 1.32 -5.97
CA ASP A 145 19.69 1.08 -4.59
C ASP A 145 19.51 2.31 -3.66
N VAL A 146 18.46 3.11 -3.89
CA VAL A 146 18.17 4.30 -3.09
C VAL A 146 17.30 3.92 -1.89
N PHE A 147 17.88 4.06 -0.69
CA PHE A 147 17.17 3.87 0.57
C PHE A 147 16.09 4.93 0.75
N VAL A 148 14.90 4.49 1.14
CA VAL A 148 13.82 5.41 1.43
C VAL A 148 13.84 5.78 2.90
N THR A 149 14.14 7.04 3.17
CA THR A 149 14.53 7.50 4.50
C THR A 149 13.35 7.72 5.46
N ASN A 150 12.10 7.56 5.01
CA ASN A 150 10.90 7.96 5.77
C ASN A 150 9.78 6.89 5.80
N ASN A 151 10.09 5.59 5.73
CA ASN A 151 9.07 4.56 5.96
C ASN A 151 9.03 4.17 7.43
N PHE A 152 8.08 4.72 8.18
CA PHE A 152 7.79 4.28 9.55
C PHE A 152 6.63 3.30 9.50
N ILE A 153 6.85 2.03 9.88
CA ILE A 153 5.74 1.09 10.12
C ILE A 153 5.28 1.29 11.56
N GLY A 154 4.23 2.09 11.73
CA GLY A 154 3.60 2.28 13.04
C GLY A 154 2.96 0.99 13.56
N MET A 155 2.84 0.91 14.88
CA MET A 155 2.41 -0.24 15.68
C MET A 155 1.14 -0.92 15.13
N ASN A 156 1.19 -2.24 14.96
CA ASN A 156 0.01 -3.07 14.68
C ASN A 156 -0.81 -3.28 15.98
N ILE A 157 -2.13 -3.45 15.85
CA ILE A 157 -3.18 -3.56 16.90
C ILE A 157 -2.94 -4.66 17.96
N TRP A 158 -1.89 -5.47 17.80
CA TRP A 158 -1.55 -6.61 18.66
C TRP A 158 -0.39 -6.36 19.63
N ASN A 159 0.11 -5.13 19.74
CA ASN A 159 1.12 -4.76 20.74
C ASN A 159 2.40 -5.61 20.66
N LEU A 160 2.90 -5.85 19.45
CA LEU A 160 4.04 -6.75 19.22
C LEU A 160 5.43 -6.14 19.48
N SER A 161 5.52 -4.85 19.81
CA SER A 161 6.66 -4.29 20.54
C SER A 161 6.26 -2.93 21.11
N THR A 162 6.66 -2.64 22.35
CA THR A 162 6.44 -1.34 23.00
C THR A 162 7.43 -0.27 22.53
N GLU A 163 8.39 -0.63 21.68
CA GLU A 163 9.44 0.26 21.19
C GLU A 163 9.46 0.27 19.65
N PRO A 164 9.47 1.45 18.99
CA PRO A 164 9.67 1.53 17.55
C PRO A 164 11.07 0.99 17.21
N GLU A 165 11.13 -0.16 16.54
CA GLU A 165 12.39 -0.72 16.07
C GLU A 165 12.80 -0.05 14.75
N TRP A 166 14.01 0.52 14.75
CA TRP A 166 14.67 0.93 13.53
C TRP A 166 15.00 -0.30 12.70
N MET A 167 14.57 -0.31 11.44
CA MET A 167 14.98 -1.30 10.45
C MET A 167 16.47 -1.08 10.11
N ASP A 168 17.39 -1.67 10.89
CA ASP A 168 18.80 -1.76 10.52
C ASP A 168 19.06 -3.05 9.71
N HIS A 169 19.94 -2.93 8.73
CA HIS A 169 20.05 -3.75 7.53
C HIS A 169 20.60 -5.16 7.76
N GLY A 170 19.79 -6.11 8.23
CA GLY A 170 20.32 -7.46 8.43
C GLY A 170 19.37 -8.58 8.85
N TYR A 171 18.09 -8.57 8.44
CA TYR A 171 17.05 -9.54 8.83
C TYR A 171 16.63 -9.43 10.31
N GLY A 172 15.86 -8.39 10.65
CA GLY A 172 15.23 -8.17 11.96
C GLY A 172 13.74 -8.48 11.98
N ASP A 173 13.21 -8.77 13.17
CA ASP A 173 11.97 -9.52 13.41
C ASP A 173 10.70 -8.92 12.78
N ASN A 174 10.03 -9.75 11.98
CA ASN A 174 8.82 -9.42 11.25
C ASN A 174 7.57 -9.62 12.10
N PHE A 175 6.96 -8.53 12.58
CA PHE A 175 5.69 -8.60 13.31
C PHE A 175 4.50 -8.67 12.35
N GLY A 176 4.30 -9.84 11.75
CA GLY A 176 2.99 -10.23 11.23
C GLY A 176 2.18 -10.88 12.33
N ALA A 177 1.02 -10.34 12.64
CA ALA A 177 0.05 -11.10 13.40
C ALA A 177 -0.62 -12.11 12.46
N ILE A 178 -0.01 -13.29 12.31
CA ILE A 178 -0.74 -14.45 11.82
C ILE A 178 -1.77 -14.75 12.89
N ILE A 179 -3.04 -14.39 12.67
CA ILE A 179 -4.14 -14.83 13.52
C ILE A 179 -4.54 -16.21 12.99
N PRO A 180 -4.21 -17.31 13.69
CA PRO A 180 -4.69 -18.62 13.30
C PRO A 180 -6.23 -18.59 13.39
N GLU A 181 -6.91 -19.21 12.42
CA GLU A 181 -8.37 -19.43 12.42
C GLU A 181 -9.29 -18.26 12.00
N TRP A 182 -8.78 -17.13 11.48
CA TRP A 182 -9.63 -16.02 10.99
C TRP A 182 -10.57 -16.40 9.83
N TYR A 183 -10.31 -17.52 9.13
CA TYR A 183 -11.22 -18.08 8.12
C TYR A 183 -12.65 -18.30 8.65
N GLN A 184 -12.81 -18.57 9.95
CA GLN A 184 -14.13 -18.85 10.55
C GLN A 184 -15.01 -17.60 10.72
N LEU A 185 -14.45 -16.39 10.72
CA LEU A 185 -15.20 -15.13 10.88
C LEU A 185 -15.79 -14.60 9.56
N LEU A 186 -15.34 -15.13 8.41
CA LEU A 186 -15.84 -14.77 7.08
C LEU A 186 -16.86 -15.77 6.51
N GLY A 187 -17.15 -16.86 7.22
CA GLY A 187 -18.14 -17.85 6.82
C GLY A 187 -17.81 -18.59 5.52
N LEU A 188 -16.52 -18.78 5.22
CA LEU A 188 -16.02 -19.61 4.11
C LEU A 188 -15.62 -21.00 4.60
#